data_AF-A0A3M2A2P7-F1
#
_entry.id   AF-A0A3M2A2P7-F1
#
_cell.length_a   1.000
_cell.length_b   1.000
_cell.length_c   1.000
_cell.angle_alpha   90.00
_cell.angle_beta   90.00
_cell.angle_gamma   90.00
#
_symmetry.space_group_name_H-M   'P 1'
#
loop_
_entity.id
_entity.type
_entity.pdbx_description
1 polymer ?
#
loop_
_entity_poly.entity_id
_entity_poly.type
_entity_poly.pdbx_seq_one_letter_code
_entity_poly.pdbx_strand_id
1 'polypeptide(L)'
;MADALRGSMDAAEYKHVVLGLVFLKYISDAFEELHARLEAERDQGADPEDPDEYRAQNVFWVPPEARWAHLEAHAKQPQIGTLVDDAMAAIERDNPALKGVLPKDYARPALDKTRLGQLIDLVS
;
A
#
# COMPACT_ATOMS: atom_id res chain seq x y z
N MET A 1 8.40 20.92 -6.83
CA MET A 1 8.98 19.69 -7.43
C MET A 1 7.89 18.70 -7.87
N ALA A 2 6.76 19.16 -8.41
CA ALA A 2 5.69 18.28 -8.90
C ALA A 2 5.67 18.13 -10.45
N ASP A 3 6.47 18.91 -11.18
CA ASP A 3 6.43 18.94 -12.65
C ASP A 3 7.35 17.91 -13.36
N ALA A 4 8.25 17.24 -12.64
CA ALA A 4 9.22 16.31 -13.25
C ALA A 4 8.64 14.93 -13.62
N LEU A 5 7.41 14.61 -13.18
CA LEU A 5 6.82 13.26 -13.30
C LEU A 5 5.72 13.16 -14.36
N ARG A 6 5.32 14.27 -14.99
CA ARG A 6 4.20 14.33 -15.95
C ARG A 6 4.53 13.82 -17.36
N GLY A 7 5.65 13.12 -17.57
CA GLY A 7 6.00 12.61 -18.89
C GLY A 7 4.98 11.59 -19.41
N SER A 8 4.43 11.85 -20.61
CA SER A 8 3.57 11.01 -21.47
C SER A 8 2.28 10.40 -20.89
N MET A 9 1.98 10.57 -19.61
CA MET A 9 0.76 10.07 -18.99
C MET A 9 -0.25 11.20 -18.81
N ASP A 10 -1.52 10.95 -19.10
CA ASP A 10 -2.54 11.98 -18.92
C ASP A 10 -2.61 12.37 -17.43
N ALA A 11 -2.84 13.66 -17.15
CA ALA A 11 -2.81 14.18 -15.78
C ALA A 11 -3.88 13.52 -14.89
N ALA A 12 -4.99 13.07 -15.50
CA ALA A 12 -6.02 12.30 -14.83
C ALA A 12 -5.50 10.92 -14.38
N GLU A 13 -4.81 10.19 -15.25
CA GLU A 13 -4.24 8.88 -14.92
C GLU A 13 -3.18 8.98 -13.82
N TYR A 14 -2.33 10.00 -13.88
CA TYR A 14 -1.30 10.22 -12.86
C TYR A 14 -1.91 10.50 -11.48
N LYS A 15 -2.98 11.29 -11.41
CA LYS A 15 -3.69 11.58 -10.16
C LYS A 15 -4.21 10.29 -9.50
N HIS A 16 -4.79 9.37 -10.27
CA HIS A 16 -5.34 8.13 -9.72
C HIS A 16 -4.25 7.20 -9.17
N VAL A 17 -3.14 7.05 -9.90
CA VAL A 17 -1.98 6.27 -9.46
C VAL A 17 -1.43 6.80 -8.14
N VAL A 18 -1.15 8.10 -8.07
CA VAL A 18 -0.59 8.74 -6.86
C VAL A 18 -1.56 8.68 -5.69
N LEU A 19 -2.85 8.97 -5.91
CA LEU A 19 -3.85 8.93 -4.84
C LEU A 19 -3.97 7.53 -4.23
N GLY A 20 -3.95 6.48 -5.06
CA GLY A 20 -3.97 5.11 -4.56
C GLY A 20 -2.72 4.75 -3.76
N LEU A 21 -1.52 5.17 -4.19
CA LEU A 21 -0.29 4.93 -3.43
C LEU A 21 -0.28 5.67 -2.08
N VAL A 22 -0.75 6.91 -2.05
CA VAL A 22 -0.88 7.68 -0.79
C VAL A 22 -1.87 7.00 0.15
N PHE A 23 -2.99 6.50 -0.37
CA PHE A 23 -3.94 5.74 0.43
C PHE A 23 -3.31 4.46 1.00
N LEU A 24 -2.59 3.70 0.17
CA LEU A 24 -1.89 2.48 0.58
C LEU A 24 -0.83 2.74 1.66
N LYS A 25 -0.06 3.82 1.53
CA LYS A 25 0.89 4.26 2.55
C LYS A 25 0.17 4.60 3.86
N TYR A 26 -0.90 5.39 3.77
CA TYR A 26 -1.66 5.80 4.95
C TYR A 26 -2.21 4.61 5.75
N ILE A 27 -2.82 3.63 5.08
CA ILE A 27 -3.32 2.42 5.78
C ILE A 27 -2.18 1.57 6.32
N SER A 28 -1.04 1.50 5.62
CA SER A 28 0.14 0.78 6.09
C SER A 28 0.71 1.42 7.34
N ASP A 29 0.79 2.75 7.40
CA ASP A 29 1.31 3.46 8.57
C ASP A 29 0.41 3.30 9.79
N ALA A 30 -0.91 3.41 9.61
CA ALA A 30 -1.87 3.16 10.69
C ALA A 30 -1.80 1.71 11.19
N PHE A 31 -1.60 0.76 10.28
CA PHE A 31 -1.38 -0.65 10.62
C PHE A 31 -0.09 -0.84 11.41
N GLU A 32 1.04 -0.31 10.94
CA GLU A 32 2.35 -0.46 11.59
C GLU A 32 2.39 0.19 12.98
N GLU A 33 1.73 1.34 13.16
CA GLU A 33 1.61 1.98 14.47
C GLU A 33 0.89 1.08 15.48
N LEU A 34 -0.22 0.46 15.07
CA LEU A 34 -0.95 -0.47 15.92
C LEU A 34 -0.20 -1.80 16.09
N HIS A 35 0.43 -2.32 15.05
CA HIS A 35 1.25 -3.54 15.10
C HIS A 35 2.39 -3.39 16.10
N ALA A 36 3.14 -2.29 16.05
CA ALA A 36 4.21 -2.00 17.01
C ALA A 36 3.71 -1.93 18.46
N ARG A 37 2.50 -1.41 18.66
CA ARG A 37 1.86 -1.39 19.98
C ARG A 37 1.46 -2.81 20.45
N LEU A 38 0.79 -3.58 19.60
CA LEU A 38 0.37 -4.95 19.91
C LEU A 38 1.58 -5.86 20.18
N GLU A 39 2.66 -5.70 19.42
CA GLU A 39 3.92 -6.43 19.63
C GLU A 39 4.55 -6.08 21.00
N ALA A 40 4.49 -4.83 21.44
CA ALA A 40 4.94 -4.43 22.78
C ALA A 40 4.02 -4.95 23.91
N GLU A 41 2.74 -5.19 23.61
CA GLU A 41 1.74 -5.73 24.53
C GLU A 41 1.61 -7.27 24.42
N ARG A 42 2.46 -7.95 23.62
CA ARG A 42 2.37 -9.40 23.37
C ARG A 42 2.49 -10.26 24.63
N ASP A 43 3.34 -9.85 25.56
CA ASP A 43 3.48 -10.52 26.87
C ASP A 43 2.23 -10.38 27.76
N GLN A 44 1.31 -9.48 27.41
CA GLN A 44 0.03 -9.26 28.07
C GLN A 44 -1.13 -10.00 27.37
N GLY A 45 -0.83 -10.73 26.29
CA GLY A 45 -1.78 -11.56 25.55
C GLY A 45 -2.30 -10.96 24.23
N ALA A 46 -1.79 -9.80 23.81
CA ALA A 46 -2.10 -9.24 22.50
C ALA A 46 -1.53 -10.12 21.37
N ASP A 47 -2.24 -10.20 20.23
CA ASP A 47 -1.76 -10.88 19.03
C ASP A 47 -1.62 -9.88 17.85
N PRO A 48 -0.40 -9.42 17.54
CA PRO A 48 -0.17 -8.47 16.43
C PRO A 48 -0.46 -9.08 15.05
N GLU A 49 -0.69 -10.38 14.95
CA GLU A 49 -1.06 -11.02 13.69
C GLU A 49 -2.54 -11.47 13.65
N ASP A 50 -3.36 -11.05 14.63
CA ASP A 50 -4.82 -11.22 14.61
C ASP A 50 -5.52 -10.00 13.99
N PRO A 51 -6.19 -10.13 12.82
CA PRO A 51 -6.94 -9.05 12.19
C PRO A 51 -8.03 -8.42 13.07
N ASP A 52 -8.57 -9.13 14.07
CA ASP A 52 -9.64 -8.62 14.93
C ASP A 52 -9.15 -7.50 15.87
N GLU A 53 -7.87 -7.52 16.30
CA GLU A 53 -7.24 -6.45 17.09
C GLU A 53 -7.26 -5.11 16.34
N TYR A 54 -7.09 -5.16 15.02
CA TYR A 54 -7.10 -3.99 14.13
C TYR A 54 -8.51 -3.48 13.90
N ARG A 55 -9.46 -4.39 13.63
CA ARG A 55 -10.87 -4.04 13.42
C ARG A 55 -11.47 -3.36 14.65
N ALA A 56 -11.10 -3.80 15.85
CA ALA A 56 -11.54 -3.20 17.11
C ALA A 56 -11.13 -1.72 17.23
N GLN A 57 -10.01 -1.33 16.60
CA GLN A 57 -9.49 0.03 16.58
C GLN A 57 -9.87 0.82 15.31
N ASN A 58 -10.71 0.26 14.44
CA ASN A 58 -11.03 0.81 13.11
C ASN A 58 -9.79 0.98 12.20
N VAL A 59 -8.78 0.14 12.39
CA VAL A 59 -7.59 0.05 11.54
C VAL A 59 -7.80 -1.08 10.54
N PHE A 60 -7.47 -0.86 9.27
CA PHE A 60 -7.52 -1.92 8.27
C PHE A 60 -6.38 -2.91 8.50
N TRP A 61 -6.69 -4.20 8.34
CA TRP A 61 -5.67 -5.24 8.36
C TRP A 61 -4.82 -5.14 7.09
N VAL A 62 -3.49 -5.14 7.23
CA VAL A 62 -2.56 -5.10 6.09
C VAL A 62 -1.72 -6.38 6.10
N PRO A 63 -1.97 -7.32 5.18
CA PRO A 63 -1.22 -8.57 5.13
C PRO A 63 0.26 -8.30 4.77
N PRO A 64 1.20 -9.20 5.14
CA PRO A 64 2.64 -8.97 4.97
C PRO A 64 3.07 -8.56 3.56
N GLU A 65 2.47 -9.14 2.52
CA GLU A 65 2.73 -8.81 1.12
C GLU A 65 2.30 -7.39 0.71
N ALA A 66 1.40 -6.78 1.49
CA ALA A 66 0.83 -5.46 1.21
C ALA A 66 1.40 -4.35 2.11
N ARG A 67 2.22 -4.69 3.10
CA ARG A 67 2.86 -3.70 3.99
C ARG A 67 3.81 -2.81 3.20
N TRP A 68 3.81 -1.51 3.47
CA TRP A 68 4.62 -0.54 2.73
C TRP A 68 6.10 -0.91 2.65
N ALA A 69 6.69 -1.37 3.76
CA ALA A 69 8.08 -1.81 3.82
C ALA A 69 8.40 -2.93 2.81
N HIS A 70 7.45 -3.83 2.55
CA HIS A 70 7.60 -4.86 1.52
C HIS A 70 7.67 -4.23 0.13
N LEU A 71 6.76 -3.31 -0.19
CA LEU A 71 6.71 -2.65 -1.50
C LEU A 71 7.92 -1.75 -1.74
N GLU A 72 8.34 -0.99 -0.74
CA GLU A 72 9.53 -0.14 -0.78
C GLU A 72 10.81 -0.97 -1.04
N ALA A 73 10.97 -2.09 -0.34
CA ALA A 73 12.11 -2.99 -0.56
C ALA A 73 12.17 -3.55 -2.00
N HIS A 74 11.04 -3.61 -2.69
CA HIS A 74 10.92 -4.11 -4.07
C HIS A 74 10.68 -2.99 -5.10
N ALA A 75 10.71 -1.71 -4.71
CA ALA A 75 10.31 -0.58 -5.54
C ALA A 75 11.09 -0.48 -6.87
N LYS A 76 12.34 -0.94 -6.88
CA LYS A 76 13.24 -0.89 -8.05
C LYS A 76 13.08 -2.09 -8.99
N GLN A 77 12.21 -3.04 -8.66
CA GLN A 77 12.02 -4.24 -9.45
C GLN A 77 11.04 -3.99 -10.62
N PRO A 78 11.24 -4.63 -11.78
CA PRO A 78 10.31 -4.52 -12.91
C PRO A 78 8.88 -4.95 -12.56
N GLN A 79 8.74 -5.83 -11.55
CA GLN A 79 7.46 -6.39 -11.09
C GLN A 79 6.71 -5.46 -10.13
N ILE A 80 7.23 -4.28 -9.79
CA ILE A 80 6.62 -3.40 -8.77
C ILE A 80 5.14 -3.07 -9.06
N GLY A 81 4.77 -2.93 -10.33
CA GLY A 81 3.36 -2.72 -10.70
C GLY A 81 2.46 -3.89 -10.30
N THR A 82 2.92 -5.12 -10.51
CA THR A 82 2.21 -6.34 -10.10
C THR A 82 2.19 -6.47 -8.57
N LEU A 83 3.29 -6.17 -7.88
CA LEU A 83 3.33 -6.21 -6.42
C LEU A 83 2.34 -5.23 -5.79
N VAL A 84 2.20 -4.02 -6.35
CA VAL A 84 1.19 -3.05 -5.88
C VAL A 84 -0.23 -3.55 -6.17
N ASP A 85 -0.50 -4.11 -7.35
CA ASP A 85 -1.82 -4.67 -7.68
C ASP A 85 -2.20 -5.82 -6.74
N ASP A 86 -1.24 -6.71 -6.46
CA ASP A 86 -1.40 -7.84 -5.54
C ASP A 86 -1.63 -7.37 -4.10
N ALA A 87 -0.89 -6.35 -3.65
CA ALA A 87 -1.08 -5.72 -2.35
C ALA A 87 -2.48 -5.13 -2.19
N MET A 88 -2.94 -4.36 -3.17
CA MET A 88 -4.28 -3.78 -3.19
C MET A 88 -5.37 -4.87 -3.17
N ALA A 89 -5.18 -5.95 -3.94
CA ALA A 89 -6.10 -7.08 -3.95
C ALA A 89 -6.14 -7.82 -2.60
N ALA A 90 -4.98 -8.02 -1.97
CA ALA A 90 -4.88 -8.67 -0.66
C ALA A 90 -5.55 -7.83 0.45
N ILE A 91 -5.36 -6.51 0.44
CA ILE A 91 -6.07 -5.61 1.36
C ILE A 91 -7.57 -5.68 1.16
N GLU A 92 -8.09 -5.63 -0.08
CA GLU A 92 -9.54 -5.74 -0.28
C GLU A 92 -10.12 -7.09 0.14
N ARG A 93 -9.35 -8.19 -0.03
CA ARG A 93 -9.75 -9.54 0.39
C ARG A 93 -10.00 -9.58 1.90
N ASP A 94 -9.11 -8.99 2.67
CA ASP A 94 -9.13 -9.08 4.14
C ASP A 94 -9.94 -7.96 4.81
N ASN A 95 -10.31 -6.93 4.03
CA ASN A 95 -11.09 -5.76 4.47
C ASN A 95 -12.32 -5.52 3.59
N PRO A 96 -13.49 -6.09 3.93
CA PRO A 96 -14.71 -6.00 3.11
C PRO A 96 -15.16 -4.56 2.77
N ALA A 97 -14.88 -3.58 3.64
CA ALA A 97 -15.21 -2.18 3.42
C ALA A 97 -14.44 -1.52 2.27
N LEU A 98 -13.32 -2.11 1.84
CA LEU A 98 -12.49 -1.60 0.74
C LEU A 98 -12.78 -2.28 -0.60
N LYS A 99 -13.72 -3.23 -0.65
CA LYS A 99 -14.02 -4.00 -1.87
C LYS A 99 -14.40 -3.10 -3.04
N GLY A 100 -13.61 -3.12 -4.12
CA GLY A 100 -13.79 -2.31 -5.32
C GLY A 100 -13.40 -0.85 -5.18
N VAL A 101 -12.74 -0.47 -4.08
CA VAL A 101 -12.26 0.90 -3.82
C VAL A 101 -10.84 1.08 -4.31
N LEU A 102 -9.98 0.06 -4.19
CA LEU A 102 -8.56 0.17 -4.48
C LEU A 102 -8.28 0.00 -5.97
N PRO A 103 -7.48 0.89 -6.59
CA PRO A 103 -7.04 0.72 -7.96
C PRO A 103 -6.10 -0.50 -8.07
N LYS A 104 -6.22 -1.25 -9.16
CA LYS A 104 -5.44 -2.47 -9.44
C LYS A 104 -4.96 -2.51 -10.89
N ASP A 105 -4.54 -1.35 -11.39
CA ASP A 105 -4.10 -1.16 -12.77
C ASP A 105 -2.63 -0.69 -12.85
N TYR A 106 -1.84 -0.94 -11.81
CA TYR A 106 -0.43 -0.55 -11.72
C TYR A 106 0.48 -1.43 -12.58
N ALA A 107 0.12 -2.69 -12.86
CA ALA A 107 0.88 -3.57 -13.74
C ALA A 107 0.72 -3.22 -15.23
N ARG A 108 -0.18 -2.31 -15.61
CA ARG A 108 -0.48 -2.00 -17.02
C ARG A 108 0.78 -1.64 -17.84
N PRO A 109 0.91 -2.07 -19.11
CA PRO A 109 2.09 -1.79 -19.92
C PRO A 109 2.41 -0.31 -20.13
N ALA A 110 1.37 0.54 -20.12
CA ALA A 110 1.51 1.99 -20.31
C ALA A 110 2.14 2.73 -19.11
N LEU A 111 2.16 2.10 -17.92
CA LEU A 111 2.71 2.73 -16.71
C LEU A 111 4.20 2.42 -16.58
N ASP A 112 5.03 3.47 -16.57
CA ASP A 112 6.48 3.39 -16.36
C ASP A 112 6.79 2.88 -14.94
N LYS A 113 7.35 1.66 -14.87
CA LYS A 113 7.68 0.99 -13.60
C LYS A 113 8.82 1.66 -12.84
N THR A 114 9.74 2.31 -13.56
CA THR A 114 10.83 3.07 -12.92
C THR A 114 10.27 4.25 -12.16
N ARG A 115 9.32 4.99 -12.77
CA ARG A 115 8.65 6.11 -12.11
C ARG A 115 7.76 5.66 -10.97
N LEU A 116 7.06 4.54 -11.13
CA LEU A 116 6.26 3.96 -10.05
C LEU A 116 7.13 3.64 -8.83
N GLY A 117 8.30 3.02 -9.03
CA GLY A 117 9.27 2.79 -7.96
C GLY A 117 9.76 4.08 -7.30
N GLN A 118 10.08 5.10 -8.10
CA GLN A 118 10.49 6.41 -7.57
C GLN A 118 9.38 7.10 -6.77
N LEU A 119 8.11 6.92 -7.15
CA LEU A 119 6.98 7.44 -6.39
C LEU A 119 6.84 6.76 -5.03
N ILE A 120 7.06 5.44 -4.98
CA ILE A 120 7.08 4.69 -3.72
C ILE A 120 8.22 5.21 -2.84
N ASP A 121 9.43 5.33 -3.36
CA ASP A 121 10.58 5.89 -2.60
C ASP A 121 10.35 7.33 -2.11
N LEU A 122 9.56 8.15 -2.84
CA LEU A 122 9.29 9.55 -2.50
C LEU A 122 8.21 9.73 -1.42
N VAL A 123 7.30 8.77 -1.32
CA VAL A 123 6.18 8.80 -0.36
C VAL A 123 6.61 8.28 1.03
N SER A 124 7.84 7.76 1.15
CA SER A 124 8.48 7.29 2.38
C SER A 124 8.89 8.39 3.36
#